data_AF-A0A061EU90-F1
#
_entry.id   AF-A0A061EU90-F1
#
_cell.length_a   1.000
_cell.length_b   1.000
_cell.length_c   1.000
_cell.angle_alpha   90.00
_cell.angle_beta   90.00
_cell.angle_gamma   90.00
#
_symmetry.space_group_name_H-M   'P 1'
#
loop_
_entity.id
_entity.type
_entity.pdbx_description
1 polymer ?
#
loop_
_entity_poly.entity_id
_entity_poly.type
_entity_poly.pdbx_seq_one_letter_code
_entity_poly.pdbx_strand_id
1 'polypeptide(L)' 'MVLWSYPPTVKQLAVTIGFCLTGTSLMAVGAYLSLVNIAPQQERAQARSQYVKDRLRKMLDD' A
#
# COMPACT_ATOMS: atom_id res chain seq x y z
N MET A 1 -7.60 33.33 17.08
CA MET A 1 -6.88 33.07 15.80
C MET A 1 -7.79 32.23 14.92
N VAL A 2 -8.06 32.63 13.68
CA VAL A 2 -8.83 31.79 12.73
C VAL A 2 -7.85 30.84 12.05
N LEU A 3 -7.99 29.53 12.28
CA LEU A 3 -7.09 28.49 11.76
C LEU A 3 -7.16 28.37 10.22
N TRP A 4 -8.36 28.57 9.65
CA TRP A 4 -8.60 28.49 8.21
C TRP A 4 -9.53 29.63 7.78
N SER A 5 -9.10 30.45 6.83
CA SER A 5 -9.82 31.65 6.39
C SER A 5 -10.43 31.41 5.02
N TYR A 6 -11.64 31.93 4.80
CA TYR A 6 -12.27 31.94 3.48
C TYR A 6 -12.48 33.39 3.02
N PRO A 7 -12.03 33.76 1.81
CA PRO A 7 -11.31 32.91 0.84
C PRO A 7 -9.88 32.56 1.30
N PRO A 8 -9.31 31.41 0.85
CA PRO A 8 -7.99 30.97 1.27
C PRO A 8 -6.88 31.92 0.83
N THR A 9 -5.91 32.14 1.71
CA THR A 9 -4.68 32.87 1.35
C THR A 9 -3.74 32.00 0.52
N VAL A 10 -2.84 32.63 -0.24
CA VAL A 10 -1.78 31.92 -1.00
C VAL A 10 -0.95 31.01 -0.08
N LYS A 11 -0.69 31.44 1.16
CA LYS A 11 0.04 30.64 2.16
C LYS A 11 -0.75 29.39 2.57
N GLN A 12 -2.06 29.49 2.76
CA GLN A 12 -2.93 28.34 3.07
C GLN A 12 -2.95 27.35 1.90
N LEU A 13 -3.04 27.84 0.65
CA LEU A 13 -2.95 27.00 -0.53
C LEU A 13 -1.60 26.26 -0.62
N ALA A 14 -0.48 26.97 -0.38
CA ALA A 14 0.85 26.37 -0.40
C ALA A 14 1.00 25.27 0.68
N VAL A 15 0.45 25.48 1.88
CA VAL A 15 0.44 24.46 2.94
C VAL A 15 -0.36 23.23 2.52
N THR A 16 -1.55 23.41 1.92
CA THR A 16 -2.35 22.27 1.42
C THR A 16 -1.60 21.48 0.37
N ILE A 17 -1.00 22.16 -0.62
CA ILE A 17 -0.21 21.50 -1.66
C ILE A 17 0.97 20.75 -1.04
N GLY A 18 1.72 21.39 -0.15
CA GLY A 18 2.85 20.76 0.54
C GLY A 18 2.44 19.52 1.32
N PHE A 19 1.32 19.57 2.05
CA PHE A 19 0.79 18.42 2.77
C PHE A 19 0.41 17.27 1.83
N CYS A 20 -0.29 17.57 0.73
CA CYS A 20 -0.66 16.56 -0.27
C CYS A 20 0.58 15.91 -0.89
N LEU A 21 1.54 16.70 -1.36
CA LEU A 21 2.77 16.19 -1.96
C LEU A 21 3.57 15.33 -0.98
N THR A 22 3.68 15.78 0.28
CA THR A 22 4.36 15.03 1.34
C THR A 22 3.65 13.69 1.58
N GLY A 23 2.32 13.69 1.74
CA GLY A 23 1.54 12.48 1.95
C GLY A 23 1.69 11.48 0.80
N THR A 24 1.55 11.95 -0.45
CA THR A 24 1.74 11.11 -1.65
C THR A 24 3.16 10.55 -1.72
N SER A 25 4.18 11.34 -1.38
CA SER A 25 5.58 10.88 -1.37
C SER A 25 5.81 9.75 -0.36
N LEU A 26 5.27 9.88 0.86
CA LEU A 26 5.37 8.86 1.90
C LEU A 26 4.66 7.57 1.49
N MET A 27 3.47 7.68 0.89
CA MET A 27 2.74 6.51 0.38
C MET A 27 3.51 5.80 -0.73
N ALA A 28 4.09 6.54 -1.68
CA ALA A 28 4.86 5.95 -2.78
C ALA A 28 6.11 5.21 -2.28
N VAL A 29 6.86 5.83 -1.34
CA VAL A 29 8.03 5.20 -0.71
C VAL A 29 7.62 3.95 0.08
N GLY A 30 6.54 4.04 0.86
CA GLY A 30 6.01 2.90 1.61
C GLY A 30 5.58 1.74 0.70
N ALA A 31 4.90 2.03 -0.40
CA ALA A 31 4.50 1.04 -1.39
C ALA A 31 5.73 0.39 -2.06
N TYR A 32 6.73 1.18 -2.44
CA TYR A 32 7.98 0.66 -3.00
C TYR A 32 8.68 -0.30 -2.03
N LEU A 33 8.84 0.11 -0.77
CA LEU A 33 9.45 -0.75 0.25
C LEU A 33 8.62 -2.02 0.52
N SER A 34 7.30 -1.91 0.50
CA SER A 34 6.42 -3.08 0.61
C SER A 34 6.70 -4.08 -0.52
N LEU A 35 6.74 -3.62 -1.76
CA LEU A 35 6.99 -4.47 -2.94
C LEU A 35 8.38 -5.10 -2.93
N VAL A 36 9.42 -4.35 -2.53
CA VAL A 36 10.79 -4.89 -2.44
C VAL A 36 10.89 -6.01 -1.38
N ASN A 37 10.09 -5.94 -0.31
CA ASN A 37 10.18 -6.86 0.82
C ASN A 37 9.05 -7.91 0.88
N ILE A 38 8.09 -7.91 -0.05
CA ILE A 38 6.95 -8.84 -0.02
C ILE A 38 7.31 -10.27 -0.42
N ALA A 39 8.42 -10.46 -1.16
CA ALA A 39 8.78 -11.74 -1.78
C ALA A 39 8.74 -12.94 -0.81
N PRO A 40 9.35 -12.89 0.40
CA PRO A 40 9.30 -14.04 1.32
C PRO A 40 7.89 -14.36 1.83
N GLN A 41 7.02 -13.35 1.96
CA GLN A 41 5.63 -13.57 2.37
C GLN A 41 4.81 -14.17 1.23
N GLN A 42 5.05 -13.69 0.01
CA GLN A 42 4.45 -14.22 -1.21
C GLN A 42 4.82 -15.68 -1.43
N GLU A 43 6.09 -16.06 -1.25
CA GLU A 43 6.56 -17.46 -1.36
C GLU A 43 5.84 -18.38 -0.38
N ARG A 44 5.69 -17.96 0.89
CA ARG A 44 4.96 -18.76 1.90
C ARG A 44 3.49 -18.92 1.54
N ALA A 45 2.85 -17.85 1.06
CA ALA A 45 1.45 -17.90 0.64
C ALA A 45 1.27 -18.81 -0.58
N GLN A 46 2.17 -18.74 -1.55
CA GLN A 46 2.18 -19.61 -2.73
C GLN A 46 2.41 -21.07 -2.34
N ALA A 47 3.38 -21.38 -1.48
CA ALA A 47 3.66 -22.73 -1.01
C ALA A 47 2.43 -23.36 -0.32
N ARG A 48 1.73 -22.59 0.52
CA ARG A 48 0.48 -23.03 1.15
C ARG A 48 -0.63 -23.29 0.12
N SER A 49 -0.79 -22.38 -0.85
CA SER A 49 -1.79 -22.54 -1.92
C SER A 49 -1.51 -23.79 -2.75
N GLN A 50 -0.24 -24.04 -3.07
CA GLN A 50 0.17 -25.20 -3.85
C GLN A 50 -0.07 -26.51 -3.09
N TYR A 51 0.30 -26.58 -1.81
CA TYR A 51 -0.01 -27.73 -0.96
C TYR A 51 -1.51 -28.08 -0.95
N VAL A 52 -2.38 -27.07 -0.81
CA VAL A 52 -3.84 -27.29 -0.83
C VAL A 52 -4.31 -27.78 -2.20
N LYS A 53 -3.82 -27.19 -3.29
CA LYS A 53 -4.17 -27.62 -4.65
C LYS A 53 -3.75 -29.06 -4.92
N ASP A 54 -2.54 -29.43 -4.53
CA ASP A 54 -2.02 -30.78 -4.72
C ASP A 54 -2.83 -31.79 -3.91
N ARG A 55 -3.24 -31.43 -2.68
CA ARG A 55 -4.12 -32.27 -1.87
C ARG A 55 -5.50 -32.45 -2.50
N LEU A 56 -6.09 -31.38 -3.03
CA LEU A 56 -7.40 -31.42 -3.69
C LEU A 56 -7.37 -32.22 -4.98
N ARG A 57 -6.31 -32.09 -5.79
CA ARG A 57 -6.13 -32.91 -7.00
C ARG A 57 -6.07 -34.38 -6.65
N LYS A 58 -5.25 -34.75 -5.66
CA LYS A 58 -5.18 -36.13 -5.18
C LYS A 58 -6.54 -36.69 -4.77
N MET A 59 -7.38 -35.89 -4.09
CA MET A 59 -8.73 -36.31 -3.69
C MET A 59 -9.72 -36.45 -4.87
N LEU A 60 -9.46 -35.79 -5.99
CA LEU A 60 -10.32 -35.84 -7.18
C LEU A 60 -9.87 -36.93 -8.16
N ASP A 61 -8.57 -37.24 -8.17
CA ASP A 61 -7.97 -38.29 -8.98
C ASP A 61 -8.12 -39.70 -8.34
N ASP A 62 -8.43 -39.77 -7.04
CA ASP A 62 -8.82 -40.99 -6.28
C ASP A 62 -10.34 -41.28 -6.43
#